data_AF-A0A1F3D1B5-F1
#
_entry.id   AF-A0A1F3D1B5-F1
#
_cell.length_a   1.000
_cell.length_b   1.000
_cell.length_c   1.000
_cell.angle_alpha   90.00
_cell.angle_beta   90.00
_cell.angle_gamma   90.00
#
_symmetry.space_group_name_H-M   'P 1'
#
loop_
_entity.id
_entity.type
_entity.pdbx_description
1 polymer ?
#
loop_
_entity_poly.entity_id
_entity_poly.type
_entity_poly.pdbx_seq_one_letter_code
_entity_poly.pdbx_strand_id
1 'polypeptide(L)'
;MSYSFAQNDKFDPKNHVGQLQSRSVIQCKIWRPESFCNIPDSISLPSWRADSLKIESVSCEQLDKIENPVGVWLVLSKKNGSSFSMVSGLKNINIVKKNSKKIIPPTAILWNLAFSDKHGYLSSNFKTNSFKAKFASKKKIDLIIIFPGAEKGDKVIIDDFIEAIVHE
;
A
#
# COMPACT_ATOMS: atom_id res chain seq x y z
N MET A 1 33.53 12.00 51.92
CA MET A 1 32.44 11.89 50.93
C MET A 1 33.14 11.60 49.59
N SER A 2 33.39 10.35 49.17
CA SER A 2 32.45 9.29 48.71
C SER A 2 31.57 9.84 47.57
N TYR A 3 31.53 9.44 46.29
CA TYR A 3 31.87 8.24 45.47
C TYR A 3 32.37 8.72 44.08
N SER A 4 33.39 8.18 43.39
CA SER A 4 33.54 6.90 42.64
C SER A 4 32.85 6.81 41.25
N PHE A 5 33.70 6.69 40.21
CA PHE A 5 33.62 5.95 38.93
C PHE A 5 32.38 6.11 38.01
N ALA A 6 32.53 6.69 36.80
CA ALA A 6 32.98 6.06 35.54
C ALA A 6 31.92 5.19 34.86
N GLN A 7 31.61 5.47 33.58
CA GLN A 7 31.93 4.59 32.45
C GLN A 7 31.25 5.06 31.16
N ASN A 8 32.02 4.93 30.07
CA ASN A 8 31.58 4.99 28.68
C ASN A 8 30.41 4.02 28.44
N ASP A 9 29.24 4.54 28.10
CA ASP A 9 28.26 3.73 27.40
C ASP A 9 28.43 3.91 25.88
N LYS A 10 28.92 2.81 25.31
CA LYS A 10 29.11 2.54 23.91
C LYS A 10 27.78 2.72 23.17
N PHE A 11 27.86 3.39 22.03
CA PHE A 11 26.88 3.25 20.97
C PHE A 11 26.84 1.78 20.54
N ASP A 12 25.75 1.09 20.89
CA ASP A 12 25.46 -0.26 20.42
C ASP A 12 24.59 -0.16 19.14
N PRO A 13 25.13 -0.49 17.95
CA PRO A 13 24.35 -0.49 16.72
C PRO A 13 23.38 -1.69 16.63
N LYS A 14 23.24 -2.50 17.68
CA LYS A 14 22.32 -3.65 17.72
C LYS A 14 21.05 -3.38 18.50
N ASN A 15 20.37 -2.25 18.28
CA ASN A 15 18.98 -2.11 18.71
C ASN A 15 18.29 -1.01 17.91
N HIS A 16 17.83 -1.34 16.71
CA HIS A 16 16.58 -0.82 16.13
C HIS A 16 16.25 -1.59 14.84
N VAL A 17 15.96 -2.88 14.97
CA VAL A 17 14.95 -3.50 14.10
C VAL A 17 13.64 -3.45 14.86
N GLY A 18 13.17 -2.23 15.12
CA GLY A 18 11.79 -2.03 15.51
C GLY A 18 10.95 -2.39 14.29
N GLN A 19 10.37 -3.58 14.27
CA GLN A 19 9.21 -3.86 13.44
C GLN A 19 8.13 -2.85 13.83
N LEU A 20 8.11 -1.70 13.16
CA LEU A 20 6.92 -0.87 13.08
C LEU A 20 5.93 -1.59 12.15
N GLN A 21 5.44 -2.75 12.59
CA GLN A 21 4.16 -3.23 12.10
C GLN A 21 3.15 -2.18 12.53
N SER A 22 2.73 -1.35 11.57
CA SER A 22 1.58 -0.49 11.75
C SER A 22 0.43 -1.38 12.25
N ARG A 23 -0.03 -1.17 13.51
CA ARG A 23 -1.13 -1.92 14.16
C ARG A 23 -2.45 -1.91 13.36
N SER A 24 -2.46 -1.22 12.22
CA SER A 24 -3.58 -1.05 11.30
C SER A 24 -3.59 -2.08 10.17
N VAL A 25 -2.48 -2.76 9.86
CA VAL A 25 -2.44 -3.77 8.79
C VAL A 25 -2.71 -5.15 9.37
N ILE A 26 -3.83 -5.74 8.98
CA ILE A 26 -4.23 -7.10 9.40
C ILE A 26 -3.55 -8.13 8.51
N GLN A 27 -3.45 -7.83 7.21
CA GLN A 27 -2.97 -8.77 6.21
C GLN A 27 -2.30 -8.01 5.08
N CYS A 28 -1.23 -8.60 4.53
CA CYS A 28 -0.56 -8.16 3.32
C CYS A 28 -0.14 -9.43 2.56
N LYS A 29 -0.82 -9.71 1.45
CA LYS A 29 -0.63 -10.93 0.65
C LYS A 29 -0.54 -10.60 -0.84
N ILE A 30 0.08 -11.50 -1.59
CA ILE A 30 0.04 -11.56 -3.03
C ILE A 30 -1.37 -11.95 -3.48
N TRP A 31 -1.77 -11.34 -4.57
CA TRP A 31 -2.93 -11.68 -5.36
C TRP A 31 -2.50 -11.74 -6.83
N ARG A 32 -2.48 -12.96 -7.38
CA ARG A 32 -2.12 -13.25 -8.77
C ARG A 32 -3.30 -13.96 -9.43
N PRO A 33 -4.33 -13.22 -9.87
CA PRO A 33 -5.41 -13.81 -10.63
C PRO A 33 -4.90 -14.24 -12.01
N GLU A 34 -5.65 -15.11 -12.70
CA GLU A 34 -5.39 -15.42 -14.11
C GLU A 34 -5.55 -14.18 -15.01
N SER A 35 -6.44 -13.27 -14.60
CA SER A 35 -6.65 -11.96 -15.20
C SER A 35 -7.05 -10.96 -14.12
N PHE A 36 -6.56 -9.73 -14.20
CA PHE A 36 -7.00 -8.63 -13.33
C PHE A 36 -8.47 -8.24 -13.57
N CYS A 37 -9.13 -8.78 -14.60
CA CYS A 37 -10.57 -8.62 -14.75
C CYS A 37 -11.35 -9.45 -13.71
N ASN A 38 -10.72 -10.48 -13.13
CA ASN A 38 -11.32 -11.38 -12.14
C ASN A 38 -11.16 -10.84 -10.73
N ILE A 39 -11.82 -9.72 -10.45
CA ILE A 39 -11.77 -9.05 -9.14
C ILE A 39 -12.63 -9.84 -8.14
N PRO A 40 -12.17 -10.07 -6.89
CA PRO A 40 -12.96 -10.81 -5.91
C PRO A 40 -14.26 -10.06 -5.55
N ASP A 41 -15.39 -10.78 -5.54
CA ASP A 41 -16.72 -10.19 -5.27
C ASP A 41 -16.84 -9.56 -3.86
N SER A 42 -16.04 -10.02 -2.90
CA SER A 42 -16.15 -9.65 -1.49
C SER A 42 -15.09 -8.64 -1.03
N ILE A 43 -14.79 -7.61 -1.82
CA ILE A 43 -13.84 -6.55 -1.44
C ILE A 43 -14.54 -5.31 -0.85
N SER A 44 -13.95 -4.76 0.21
CA SER A 44 -14.39 -3.54 0.88
C SER A 44 -13.43 -2.40 0.51
N LEU A 45 -13.63 -1.79 -0.66
CA LEU A 45 -12.80 -0.67 -1.11
C LEU A 45 -13.12 0.62 -0.33
N PRO A 46 -12.14 1.51 -0.12
CA PRO A 46 -12.40 2.81 0.49
C PRO A 46 -13.23 3.72 -0.43
N SER A 47 -13.95 4.66 0.19
CA SER A 47 -14.60 5.75 -0.54
C SER A 47 -13.58 6.85 -0.80
N TRP A 48 -13.41 7.22 -2.06
CA TRP A 48 -12.44 8.22 -2.47
C TRP A 48 -13.07 9.60 -2.63
N ARG A 49 -12.35 10.65 -2.20
CA ARG A 49 -12.68 12.03 -2.54
C ARG A 49 -11.47 12.67 -3.20
N ALA A 50 -11.70 13.28 -4.36
CA ALA A 50 -10.65 13.93 -5.14
C ALA A 50 -11.06 15.36 -5.47
N ASP A 51 -10.15 16.31 -5.26
CA ASP A 51 -10.31 17.66 -5.80
C ASP A 51 -9.62 17.70 -7.16
N SER A 52 -10.37 17.99 -8.23
CA SER A 52 -9.85 18.12 -9.60
C SER A 52 -8.99 16.93 -10.05
N LEU A 53 -9.60 15.75 -10.19
CA LEU A 53 -8.92 14.54 -10.62
C LEU A 53 -8.91 14.42 -12.15
N LYS A 54 -7.73 14.47 -12.76
CA LYS A 54 -7.57 13.96 -14.12
C LYS A 54 -7.41 12.45 -14.02
N ILE A 55 -8.53 11.75 -14.15
CA ILE A 55 -8.58 10.28 -14.07
C ILE A 55 -7.82 9.72 -15.27
N GLU A 56 -6.75 9.01 -14.99
CA GLU A 56 -6.13 8.10 -15.96
C GLU A 56 -6.38 6.68 -15.46
N SER A 57 -7.44 6.06 -15.98
CA SER A 57 -7.73 4.67 -15.70
C SER A 57 -6.88 3.76 -16.60
N VAL A 58 -6.54 2.59 -16.10
CA VAL A 58 -5.96 1.50 -16.89
C VAL A 58 -6.96 0.34 -16.91
N SER A 59 -7.12 -0.31 -18.06
CA SER A 59 -8.02 -1.46 -18.14
C SER A 59 -7.38 -2.70 -17.54
N CYS A 60 -8.17 -3.68 -17.11
CA CYS A 60 -7.61 -4.94 -16.59
C CYS A 60 -6.80 -5.69 -17.66
N GLU A 61 -7.24 -5.66 -18.92
CA GLU A 61 -6.55 -6.28 -20.06
C GLU A 61 -5.21 -5.59 -20.37
N GLN A 62 -5.07 -4.31 -20.06
CA GLN A 62 -3.78 -3.61 -20.14
C GLN A 62 -2.84 -4.04 -19.01
N LEU A 63 -3.38 -4.27 -17.81
CA LEU A 63 -2.61 -4.79 -16.69
C LEU A 63 -2.11 -6.22 -16.93
N ASP A 64 -2.93 -7.08 -17.53
CA ASP A 64 -2.59 -8.46 -17.87
C ASP A 64 -1.40 -8.55 -18.85
N LYS A 65 -1.12 -7.47 -19.60
CA LYS A 65 -0.01 -7.39 -20.57
C LYS A 65 1.29 -6.84 -20.01
N ILE A 66 1.28 -6.34 -18.77
CA ILE A 66 2.50 -5.87 -18.11
C ILE A 66 3.43 -7.07 -17.90
N GLU A 67 4.74 -6.83 -17.86
CA GLU A 67 5.69 -7.88 -17.51
C GLU A 67 5.59 -8.22 -16.01
N ASN A 68 5.20 -9.46 -15.71
CA ASN A 68 5.08 -10.00 -14.35
C ASN A 68 4.27 -9.11 -13.37
N PRO A 69 3.00 -8.81 -13.68
CA PRO A 69 2.16 -7.97 -12.84
C PRO A 69 1.70 -8.77 -11.63
N VAL A 70 1.83 -8.18 -10.45
CA VAL A 70 1.44 -8.83 -9.21
C VAL A 70 0.59 -7.88 -8.39
N GLY A 71 -0.61 -8.32 -8.03
CA GLY A 71 -1.43 -7.63 -7.05
C GLY A 71 -0.88 -7.88 -5.65
N VAL A 72 -0.84 -6.83 -4.83
CA VAL A 72 -0.62 -6.92 -3.40
C VAL A 72 -1.89 -6.45 -2.72
N TRP A 73 -2.51 -7.36 -1.97
CA TRP A 73 -3.74 -7.14 -1.23
C TRP A 73 -3.41 -6.87 0.23
N LEU A 74 -3.58 -5.61 0.61
CA LEU A 74 -3.52 -5.16 2.00
C LEU A 74 -4.92 -5.08 2.59
N VAL A 75 -5.12 -5.75 3.72
CA VAL A 75 -6.34 -5.61 4.54
C VAL A 75 -6.00 -4.75 5.75
N LEU A 76 -6.65 -3.61 5.84
CA LEU A 76 -6.47 -2.66 6.92
C LEU A 76 -7.65 -2.77 7.91
N SER A 77 -7.36 -2.91 9.20
CA SER A 77 -8.32 -2.68 10.28
C SER A 77 -8.05 -1.35 10.90
N LYS A 78 -9.11 -0.60 11.14
CA LYS A 78 -8.98 0.73 11.69
C LYS A 78 -9.65 0.83 13.07
N LYS A 79 -8.92 1.34 14.05
CA LYS A 79 -9.51 2.09 15.17
C LYS A 79 -9.81 3.51 14.67
N ASN A 80 -11.08 3.92 14.72
CA ASN A 80 -11.68 5.22 14.34
C ASN A 80 -10.76 6.35 13.79
N GLY A 81 -11.18 7.00 12.68
CA GLY A 81 -10.72 8.38 12.36
C GLY A 81 -9.71 8.64 11.22
N SER A 82 -8.64 7.85 11.05
CA SER A 82 -7.63 8.00 9.97
C SER A 82 -8.14 8.17 8.51
N SER A 83 -7.53 9.06 7.75
CA SER A 83 -7.65 9.13 6.29
C SER A 83 -6.25 8.97 5.72
N PHE A 84 -6.09 8.31 4.58
CA PHE A 84 -4.82 8.40 3.84
C PHE A 84 -5.00 9.27 2.61
N SER A 85 -3.96 10.02 2.28
CA SER A 85 -3.91 10.82 1.06
C SER A 85 -3.07 10.05 0.06
N MET A 86 -3.56 9.85 -1.15
CA MET A 86 -2.75 9.40 -2.26
C MET A 86 -2.13 10.60 -2.95
N VAL A 87 -0.84 10.51 -3.21
CA VAL A 87 -0.10 11.51 -3.98
C VAL A 87 -0.23 11.19 -5.45
N SER A 88 -0.28 12.24 -6.30
CA SER A 88 -0.26 12.10 -7.76
C SER A 88 0.72 11.04 -8.23
N GLY A 89 0.21 10.11 -9.03
CA GLY A 89 0.95 8.96 -9.56
C GLY A 89 1.38 7.91 -8.53
N LEU A 90 0.65 7.81 -7.41
CA LEU A 90 0.89 6.83 -6.34
C LEU A 90 2.29 6.94 -5.72
N LYS A 91 2.93 8.11 -5.79
CA LYS A 91 4.34 8.31 -5.38
C LYS A 91 4.63 7.94 -3.92
N ASN A 92 3.61 7.96 -3.08
CA ASN A 92 3.71 7.61 -1.68
C ASN A 92 3.48 6.12 -1.39
N ILE A 93 3.31 5.29 -2.41
CA ILE A 93 3.12 3.85 -2.28
C ILE A 93 4.28 3.19 -3.01
N ASN A 94 5.00 2.28 -2.36
CA ASN A 94 6.10 1.55 -2.97
C ASN A 94 6.24 0.14 -2.36
N ILE A 95 6.90 -0.77 -3.07
CA ILE A 95 7.51 -1.94 -2.44
C ILE A 95 9.02 -1.78 -2.36
N VAL A 96 9.61 -2.27 -1.27
CA VAL A 96 11.05 -2.46 -1.10
C VAL A 96 11.33 -3.95 -1.17
N LYS A 97 12.20 -4.35 -2.11
CA LYS A 97 12.52 -5.76 -2.32
C LYS A 97 13.21 -6.37 -1.09
N LYS A 98 12.89 -7.62 -0.73
CA LYS A 98 13.49 -8.26 0.47
C LYS A 98 15.02 -8.38 0.44
N ASN A 99 15.58 -8.62 -0.74
CA ASN A 99 17.01 -8.91 -0.94
C ASN A 99 17.78 -7.72 -1.52
N SER A 100 17.13 -6.56 -1.68
CA SER A 100 17.79 -5.38 -2.22
C SER A 100 17.09 -4.12 -1.73
N LYS A 101 17.81 -3.00 -1.63
CA LYS A 101 17.18 -1.71 -1.35
C LYS A 101 16.43 -1.13 -2.57
N LYS A 102 16.13 -1.97 -3.58
CA LYS A 102 15.39 -1.55 -4.77
C LYS A 102 13.96 -1.21 -4.36
N ILE A 103 13.56 0.01 -4.70
CA ILE A 103 12.22 0.52 -4.53
C ILE A 103 11.50 0.38 -5.86
N ILE A 104 10.31 -0.21 -5.85
CA ILE A 104 9.47 -0.39 -7.05
C ILE A 104 8.15 0.35 -6.82
N PRO A 105 7.82 1.34 -7.67
CA PRO A 105 6.53 2.02 -7.61
C PRO A 105 5.42 1.12 -8.16
N PRO A 106 4.16 1.33 -7.74
CA PRO A 106 3.01 0.62 -8.28
C PRO A 106 2.69 1.11 -9.69
N THR A 107 2.06 0.24 -10.47
CA THR A 107 1.50 0.59 -11.79
C THR A 107 0.06 1.05 -11.69
N ALA A 108 -0.70 0.48 -10.75
CA ALA A 108 -2.10 0.83 -10.57
C ALA A 108 -2.59 0.49 -9.16
N ILE A 109 -3.74 1.04 -8.81
CA ILE A 109 -4.49 0.64 -7.62
C ILE A 109 -5.93 0.34 -8.02
N LEU A 110 -6.49 -0.72 -7.46
CA LEU A 110 -7.90 -1.03 -7.62
C LEU A 110 -8.73 0.05 -6.93
N TRP A 111 -9.70 0.60 -7.66
CA TRP A 111 -10.54 1.67 -7.16
C TRP A 111 -12.00 1.46 -7.57
N ASN A 112 -12.88 2.12 -6.83
CA ASN A 112 -14.28 2.19 -7.19
C ASN A 112 -14.52 3.47 -8.00
N LEU A 113 -15.00 3.33 -9.23
CA LEU A 113 -15.47 4.45 -10.02
C LEU A 113 -16.73 4.99 -9.34
N ALA A 114 -16.70 6.23 -8.84
CA ALA A 114 -17.77 6.83 -8.04
C ALA A 114 -19.17 6.85 -8.71
N PHE A 115 -19.29 6.41 -9.97
CA PHE A 115 -20.50 6.43 -10.79
C PHE A 115 -20.78 5.08 -11.49
N SER A 116 -20.13 3.99 -11.08
CA SER A 116 -20.30 2.66 -11.68
C SER A 116 -20.18 1.58 -10.62
N ASP A 117 -21.06 0.58 -10.66
CA ASP A 117 -20.97 -0.62 -9.82
C ASP A 117 -19.76 -1.51 -10.19
N LYS A 118 -19.07 -1.17 -11.27
CA LYS A 118 -17.85 -1.85 -11.72
C LYS A 118 -16.62 -1.24 -11.08
N HIS A 119 -15.84 -2.10 -10.45
CA HIS A 119 -14.47 -1.83 -10.06
C HIS A 119 -13.62 -1.48 -11.30
N GLY A 120 -12.63 -0.62 -11.11
CA GLY A 120 -11.64 -0.30 -12.14
C GLY A 120 -10.26 -0.17 -11.55
N TYR A 121 -9.29 0.25 -12.36
CA TYR A 121 -7.94 0.53 -11.91
C TYR A 121 -7.56 1.97 -12.21
N LEU A 122 -7.04 2.66 -11.18
CA LEU A 122 -6.45 3.98 -11.33
C LEU A 122 -4.97 3.79 -11.63
N SER A 123 -4.52 4.27 -12.79
CA SER A 123 -3.13 4.18 -13.23
C SER A 123 -2.23 5.09 -12.38
N SER A 124 -0.98 4.70 -12.18
CA SER A 124 0.09 5.54 -11.60
C SER A 124 0.43 6.79 -12.42
N ASN A 125 -0.25 7.04 -13.54
CA ASN A 125 -0.09 8.28 -14.31
C ASN A 125 -1.12 9.37 -13.95
N PHE A 126 -2.07 9.07 -13.07
CA PHE A 126 -3.09 10.03 -12.66
C PHE A 126 -2.50 11.30 -12.03
N LYS A 127 -3.18 12.43 -12.24
CA LYS A 127 -2.81 13.73 -11.65
C LYS A 127 -3.95 14.29 -10.81
N THR A 128 -3.62 14.74 -9.61
CA THR A 128 -4.53 15.34 -8.65
C THR A 128 -3.83 16.38 -7.78
N ASN A 129 -4.57 17.39 -7.35
CA ASN A 129 -4.13 18.32 -6.31
C ASN A 129 -4.34 17.74 -4.91
N SER A 130 -5.38 16.91 -4.74
CA SER A 130 -5.75 16.29 -3.47
C SER A 130 -6.57 15.02 -3.76
N PHE A 131 -6.07 13.86 -3.31
CA PHE A 131 -6.83 12.61 -3.37
C PHE A 131 -6.80 11.91 -2.02
N LYS A 132 -7.93 11.93 -1.31
CA LYS A 132 -8.04 11.41 0.05
C LYS A 132 -9.00 10.24 0.07
N ALA A 133 -8.54 9.11 0.56
CA ALA A 133 -9.42 8.01 0.91
C ALA A 133 -10.04 8.28 2.27
N LYS A 134 -11.37 8.29 2.29
CA LYS A 134 -12.14 8.29 3.53
C LYS A 134 -12.56 6.87 3.86
N PHE A 135 -12.20 6.47 5.06
CA PHE A 135 -12.54 5.17 5.61
C PHE A 135 -13.77 5.30 6.50
N ALA A 136 -14.84 4.58 6.18
CA ALA A 136 -15.96 4.42 7.08
C ALA A 136 -15.49 3.78 8.40
N SER A 137 -15.98 4.28 9.53
CA SER A 137 -15.54 3.80 10.85
C SER A 137 -15.91 2.32 11.06
N LYS A 138 -15.04 1.55 11.73
CA LYS A 138 -15.24 0.15 12.13
C LYS A 138 -15.35 -0.91 11.00
N LYS A 139 -14.97 -0.58 9.76
CA LYS A 139 -14.91 -1.57 8.66
C LYS A 139 -13.48 -1.96 8.32
N LYS A 140 -13.30 -3.23 7.92
CA LYS A 140 -12.10 -3.69 7.22
C LYS A 140 -12.08 -3.08 5.83
N ILE A 141 -10.88 -2.77 5.35
CA ILE A 141 -10.71 -2.11 4.06
C ILE A 141 -9.63 -2.84 3.28
N ASP A 142 -9.97 -3.12 2.04
CA ASP A 142 -9.12 -3.80 1.09
C ASP A 142 -8.47 -2.76 0.19
N LEU A 143 -7.14 -2.80 0.12
CA LEU A 143 -6.35 -2.09 -0.87
C LEU A 143 -5.66 -3.13 -1.74
N ILE A 144 -5.96 -3.14 -3.03
CA ILE A 144 -5.29 -4.00 -4.00
C ILE A 144 -4.46 -3.09 -4.89
N ILE A 145 -3.14 -3.21 -4.78
CA ILE A 145 -2.17 -2.38 -5.50
C ILE A 145 -1.35 -3.28 -6.41
N ILE A 146 -1.19 -2.89 -7.68
CA ILE A 146 -0.50 -3.68 -8.69
C ILE A 146 0.93 -3.20 -8.81
N PHE A 147 1.89 -4.11 -8.66
CA PHE A 147 3.32 -3.87 -8.80
C PHE A 147 3.93 -4.83 -9.81
N PRO A 148 4.95 -4.40 -10.58
CA PRO A 148 5.74 -5.32 -11.38
C PRO A 148 6.70 -6.12 -10.47
N GLY A 149 6.58 -7.45 -10.49
CA GLY A 149 7.52 -8.35 -9.81
C GLY A 149 7.50 -8.32 -8.29
N ALA A 150 6.34 -8.06 -7.66
CA ALA A 150 6.19 -8.21 -6.22
C ALA A 150 6.24 -9.68 -5.79
N GLU A 151 6.89 -9.94 -4.65
CA GLU A 151 7.15 -11.29 -4.16
C GLU A 151 7.03 -11.37 -2.64
N LYS A 152 6.88 -12.60 -2.15
CA LYS A 152 6.87 -12.91 -0.72
C LYS A 152 8.16 -12.44 -0.07
N GLY A 153 7.99 -11.73 1.05
CA GLY A 153 9.05 -11.11 1.84
C GLY A 153 9.33 -9.65 1.47
N ASP A 154 8.83 -9.16 0.33
CA ASP A 154 8.92 -7.73 0.02
C ASP A 154 8.15 -6.90 1.05
N LYS A 155 8.60 -5.68 1.29
CA LYS A 155 7.95 -4.75 2.20
C LYS A 155 7.16 -3.71 1.42
N VAL A 156 5.86 -3.63 1.63
CA VAL A 156 5.01 -2.54 1.14
C VAL A 156 5.14 -1.36 2.11
N ILE A 157 5.33 -0.18 1.54
CA ILE A 157 5.41 1.10 2.25
C ILE A 157 4.34 2.02 1.65
N ILE A 158 3.43 2.53 2.48
CA ILE A 158 2.44 3.56 2.11
C ILE A 158 2.62 4.75 3.06
N ASP A 159 3.03 5.89 2.50
CA ASP A 159 3.63 7.02 3.22
C ASP A 159 4.76 6.52 4.15
N ASP A 160 5.03 7.23 5.23
CA ASP A 160 5.93 6.78 6.31
C ASP A 160 5.17 6.05 7.45
N PHE A 161 3.88 5.75 7.25
CA PHE A 161 2.98 5.31 8.33
C PHE A 161 2.54 3.84 8.24
N ILE A 162 2.58 3.25 7.05
CA ILE A 162 2.23 1.84 6.84
C ILE A 162 3.44 1.11 6.29
N GLU A 163 3.96 0.18 7.10
CA GLU A 163 4.94 -0.82 6.66
C GLU A 163 4.34 -2.21 6.88
N ALA A 164 4.32 -3.02 5.82
CA ALA A 164 3.81 -4.39 5.87
C ALA A 164 4.65 -5.34 5.03
N ILE A 165 4.93 -6.54 5.55
CA ILE A 165 5.65 -7.58 4.82
C ILE A 165 4.62 -8.40 4.02
N VAL A 166 4.94 -8.71 2.78
CA VAL A 166 4.14 -9.60 1.92
C VAL A 166 4.36 -11.05 2.39
N HIS A 167 3.32 -11.69 2.94
CA HIS A 167 3.47 -12.98 3.62
C HIS A 167 3.26 -14.21 2.73
N GLU A 168 2.33 -14.17 1.78
CA GLU A 168 2.04 -15.23 0.80
C GLU A 168 1.47 -14.64 -0.46
#